data_AF-A0A1I6K3M9-F1
#
_entry.id   AF-A0A1I6K3M9-F1
#
_cell.length_a   1.000
_cell.length_b   1.000
_cell.length_c   1.000
_cell.angle_alpha   90.00
_cell.angle_beta   90.00
_cell.angle_gamma   90.00
#
_symmetry.space_group_name_H-M   'P 1'
#
loop_
_entity.id
_entity.type
_entity.pdbx_description
1 polymer ?
#
loop_
_entity_poly.entity_id
_entity_poly.type
_entity_poly.pdbx_seq_one_letter_code
_entity_poly.pdbx_strand_id
1 'polypeptide(L)'
;MTRPSLSLAPVLRATVTVVIAVAVFLGILVVERAGSGGEPMGRAFAVWAIAATVGLMAWAFVFVDGVGRLRRLPSMWTPSARWLIGAIALYVVLAAAATTLLLVLTVEMGRSVGSPGVILIVRALTVLGWVAGAPWLLLLWITHERVRALREQLRATPDQGFGILKAVNELDAIWQALERSSLALGLLLSTLVINTALMRNAAIEAGVPESDFSGWQVIGYGIFFMIILAAILVPVLVGWRDTSFELVRRAVPDDPAGIPDKESADARERLVVRIGVDRSYVRRPIAILGVLSPFLTSFATALISAFA
;
A
#
# COMPACT_ATOMS: atom_id res chain seq x y z
N MET A 1 35.42 -32.56 1.84
CA MET A 1 34.59 -31.63 1.05
C MET A 1 33.16 -32.15 1.02
N THR A 2 32.28 -31.63 1.87
CA THR A 2 30.85 -31.98 1.89
C THR A 2 30.11 -31.13 0.86
N ARG A 3 29.51 -31.77 -0.16
CA ARG A 3 28.67 -31.06 -1.14
C ARG A 3 27.47 -30.43 -0.41
N PRO A 4 27.15 -29.14 -0.63
CA PRO A 4 25.97 -28.53 -0.05
C PRO A 4 24.73 -29.27 -0.56
N SER A 5 23.88 -29.72 0.36
CA SER A 5 22.61 -30.36 0.04
C SER A 5 21.71 -29.38 -0.72
N LEU A 6 21.28 -29.76 -1.92
CA LEU A 6 20.31 -28.99 -2.70
C LEU A 6 19.02 -28.84 -1.88
N SER A 7 18.71 -27.62 -1.45
CA SER A 7 17.43 -27.31 -0.82
C SER A 7 16.36 -27.25 -1.91
N LEU A 8 15.46 -28.24 -1.93
CA LEU A 8 14.32 -28.29 -2.85
C LEU A 8 13.19 -27.32 -2.46
N ALA A 9 13.28 -26.67 -1.29
CA ALA A 9 12.24 -25.81 -0.76
C ALA A 9 11.87 -24.61 -1.68
N PRO A 10 12.82 -23.90 -2.32
CA PRO A 10 12.48 -22.81 -3.25
C PRO A 10 11.74 -23.31 -4.48
N VAL A 11 12.17 -24.45 -5.04
CA VAL A 11 11.54 -25.08 -6.22
C VAL A 11 10.12 -25.49 -5.88
N LEU A 12 9.92 -26.18 -4.75
CA LEU A 12 8.59 -26.60 -4.31
C LEU A 12 7.65 -25.40 -4.10
N ARG A 13 8.12 -24.31 -3.49
CA ARG A 13 7.33 -23.08 -3.32
C ARG A 13 6.96 -22.45 -4.66
N ALA A 14 7.89 -22.41 -5.62
CA ALA A 14 7.61 -21.90 -6.96
C ALA A 14 6.56 -22.77 -7.67
N THR A 15 6.71 -24.10 -7.62
CA THR A 15 5.75 -25.05 -8.21
C THR A 15 4.35 -24.88 -7.61
N VAL A 16 4.23 -24.82 -6.28
CA VAL A 16 2.95 -24.62 -5.59
C VAL A 16 2.32 -23.28 -5.98
N THR A 17 3.13 -22.21 -6.06
CA THR A 17 2.66 -20.88 -6.48
C THR A 17 2.09 -20.91 -7.90
N VAL A 18 2.79 -21.57 -8.84
CA VAL A 18 2.34 -21.71 -10.23
C VAL A 18 1.04 -22.53 -10.30
N VAL A 19 0.96 -23.65 -9.58
CA VAL A 19 -0.26 -24.49 -9.56
C VAL A 19 -1.46 -23.71 -9.02
N ILE A 20 -1.29 -22.96 -7.94
CA ILE A 20 -2.34 -22.11 -7.39
C ILE A 20 -2.75 -21.02 -8.39
N ALA A 21 -1.78 -20.35 -9.02
CA ALA A 21 -2.07 -19.33 -10.03
C ALA A 21 -2.86 -19.89 -11.21
N VAL A 22 -2.47 -21.06 -11.72
CA VAL A 22 -3.21 -21.75 -12.80
C VAL A 22 -4.63 -22.11 -12.34
N ALA A 23 -4.79 -22.64 -11.12
CA ALA A 23 -6.11 -22.97 -10.59
C ALA A 23 -7.02 -21.73 -10.43
N VAL A 24 -6.47 -20.61 -9.94
CA VAL A 24 -7.20 -19.33 -9.84
C VAL A 24 -7.61 -18.83 -11.22
N PHE A 25 -6.69 -18.81 -12.19
CA PHE A 25 -6.96 -18.38 -13.55
C PHE A 25 -8.08 -19.23 -14.19
N LEU A 26 -7.96 -20.56 -14.12
CA LEU A 26 -9.00 -21.47 -14.61
C LEU A 26 -10.33 -21.26 -13.88
N GLY A 27 -10.30 -21.01 -12.56
CA GLY A 27 -11.49 -20.68 -11.78
C GLY A 27 -12.20 -19.42 -12.28
N ILE A 28 -11.45 -18.35 -12.58
CA ILE A 28 -11.99 -17.12 -13.18
C ILE A 28 -12.67 -17.43 -14.51
N LEU A 29 -12.02 -18.22 -15.37
CA LEU A 29 -12.60 -18.60 -16.67
C LEU A 29 -13.89 -19.41 -16.53
N VAL A 30 -13.93 -20.36 -15.59
CA VAL A 30 -15.09 -21.22 -15.34
C VAL A 30 -16.26 -20.41 -14.79
N VAL A 31 -16.02 -19.53 -13.81
CA VAL A 31 -17.07 -18.68 -13.22
C VAL A 31 -17.69 -17.77 -14.28
N GLU A 32 -16.85 -17.17 -15.12
CA GLU A 32 -17.36 -16.30 -16.18
C GLU A 32 -18.14 -17.08 -17.23
N ARG A 33 -17.62 -18.23 -17.70
CA ARG A 33 -18.33 -19.09 -18.67
C ARG A 33 -19.69 -19.54 -18.15
N ALA A 34 -19.79 -19.84 -16.85
CA ALA A 34 -21.06 -20.18 -16.21
C ALA A 34 -22.01 -18.97 -16.16
N GLY A 35 -21.48 -17.77 -15.91
CA GLY A 35 -22.25 -16.52 -15.88
C GLY A 35 -22.72 -16.03 -17.26
N SER A 36 -21.96 -16.31 -18.32
CA SER A 36 -22.26 -15.89 -19.70
C SER A 36 -23.14 -16.86 -20.49
N GLY A 37 -23.64 -17.93 -19.88
CA GLY A 37 -24.43 -18.94 -20.60
C GLY A 37 -23.61 -19.79 -21.58
N GLY A 38 -22.28 -19.84 -21.43
CA GLY A 38 -21.39 -20.66 -22.25
C GLY A 38 -20.83 -19.97 -23.50
N GLU A 39 -21.09 -18.67 -23.69
CA GLU A 39 -20.54 -17.90 -24.81
C GLU A 39 -18.99 -17.86 -24.77
N PRO A 40 -18.33 -17.91 -25.95
CA PRO A 40 -16.88 -17.85 -26.04
C PRO A 40 -16.36 -16.52 -25.53
N MET A 41 -15.28 -16.58 -24.73
CA MET A 41 -14.69 -15.41 -24.08
C MET A 41 -13.79 -14.66 -25.06
N GLY A 42 -13.86 -13.33 -25.04
CA GLY A 42 -12.95 -12.46 -25.80
C GLY A 42 -11.50 -12.56 -25.35
N ARG A 43 -10.57 -12.16 -26.22
CA ARG A 43 -9.13 -12.20 -25.92
C ARG A 43 -8.75 -11.23 -24.80
N ALA A 44 -9.33 -10.03 -24.77
CA ALA A 44 -9.07 -9.05 -23.72
C ALA A 44 -9.57 -9.53 -22.35
N PHE A 45 -10.64 -10.34 -22.29
CA PHE A 45 -11.05 -10.97 -21.04
C PHE A 45 -9.98 -11.94 -20.51
N ALA A 46 -9.41 -12.78 -21.37
CA ALA A 46 -8.32 -13.68 -20.96
C ALA A 46 -7.09 -12.89 -20.45
N VAL A 47 -6.75 -11.78 -21.11
CA VAL A 47 -5.66 -10.88 -20.67
C VAL A 47 -5.98 -10.27 -19.31
N TRP A 48 -7.21 -9.78 -19.12
CA TRP A 48 -7.66 -9.28 -17.82
C TRP A 48 -7.62 -10.36 -16.74
N ALA A 49 -8.09 -11.58 -17.02
CA ALA A 49 -8.08 -12.69 -16.07
C ALA A 49 -6.65 -13.11 -15.66
N ILE A 50 -5.68 -13.06 -16.59
CA ILE A 50 -4.25 -13.25 -16.28
C ILE A 50 -3.78 -12.15 -15.32
N ALA A 51 -4.07 -10.89 -15.62
CA ALA A 51 -3.67 -9.77 -14.76
C ALA A 51 -4.33 -9.82 -13.37
N ALA A 52 -5.61 -10.20 -13.30
CA ALA A 52 -6.33 -10.38 -12.05
C ALA A 52 -5.72 -11.52 -11.22
N THR A 53 -5.32 -12.61 -11.87
CA THR A 53 -4.62 -13.73 -11.23
C THR A 53 -3.27 -13.29 -10.66
N VAL A 54 -2.43 -12.63 -11.47
CA VAL A 54 -1.12 -12.13 -11.04
C VAL A 54 -1.27 -11.12 -9.90
N GLY A 55 -2.24 -10.21 -10.01
CA GLY A 55 -2.59 -9.25 -8.96
C GLY A 55 -2.99 -9.96 -7.68
N LEU A 56 -3.89 -10.95 -7.74
CA LEU A 56 -4.32 -11.70 -6.56
C LEU A 56 -3.18 -12.46 -5.89
N MET A 57 -2.26 -13.04 -6.67
CA MET A 57 -1.05 -13.68 -6.11
C MET A 57 -0.17 -12.66 -5.39
N ALA A 58 0.06 -11.48 -6.00
CA ALA A 58 0.79 -10.40 -5.35
C ALA A 58 0.10 -9.96 -4.04
N TRP A 59 -1.23 -9.82 -4.06
CA TRP A 59 -2.03 -9.48 -2.87
C TRP A 59 -1.90 -10.52 -1.77
N ALA A 60 -1.93 -11.81 -2.11
CA ALA A 60 -1.75 -12.89 -1.14
C ALA A 60 -0.36 -12.84 -0.49
N PHE A 61 0.71 -12.63 -1.26
CA PHE A 61 2.07 -12.49 -0.71
C PHE A 61 2.19 -11.27 0.19
N VAL A 62 1.67 -10.13 -0.26
CA VAL A 62 1.66 -8.87 0.50
C VAL A 62 0.84 -9.03 1.79
N PHE A 63 -0.30 -9.71 1.75
CA PHE A 63 -1.11 -10.00 2.94
C PHE A 63 -0.35 -10.86 3.95
N VAL A 64 0.25 -11.97 3.50
CA VAL A 64 1.00 -12.88 4.37
C VAL A 64 2.19 -12.18 5.02
N ASP A 65 2.94 -11.35 4.27
CA ASP A 65 4.04 -10.56 4.82
C ASP A 65 3.51 -9.54 5.85
N GLY A 66 2.44 -8.82 5.54
CA GLY A 66 1.83 -7.84 6.44
C GLY A 66 1.35 -8.47 7.76
N VAL A 67 0.64 -9.61 7.69
CA VAL A 67 0.21 -10.37 8.88
C VAL A 67 1.41 -10.89 9.66
N GLY A 68 2.42 -11.41 8.96
CA GLY A 68 3.67 -11.87 9.58
C GLY A 68 4.38 -10.76 10.36
N ARG A 69 4.36 -9.52 9.85
CA ARG A 69 4.90 -8.34 10.52
C ARG A 69 4.08 -7.94 11.74
N LEU A 70 2.75 -7.88 11.62
CA LEU A 70 1.87 -7.60 12.76
C LEU A 70 2.09 -8.59 13.91
N ARG A 71 2.26 -9.88 13.61
CA ARG A 71 2.51 -10.93 14.61
C ARG A 71 3.89 -10.84 15.26
N ARG A 72 4.87 -10.23 14.58
CA ARG A 72 6.25 -10.08 15.06
C ARG A 72 6.55 -8.65 15.52
N LEU A 73 5.52 -7.86 15.80
CA LEU A 73 5.71 -6.53 16.35
C LEU A 73 6.43 -6.62 17.70
N PRO A 74 7.38 -5.71 17.98
CA PRO A 74 7.96 -5.58 19.32
C PRO A 74 6.86 -5.38 20.37
N SER A 75 7.09 -5.85 21.60
CA SER A 75 6.13 -5.71 22.72
C SER A 75 5.71 -4.26 22.96
N MET A 76 6.64 -3.32 22.78
CA MET A 76 6.40 -1.88 22.89
C MET A 76 5.49 -1.31 21.78
N TRP A 77 5.32 -2.01 20.65
CA TRP A 77 4.45 -1.61 19.54
C TRP A 77 3.13 -2.37 19.53
N THR A 78 2.95 -3.35 20.42
CA THR A 78 1.76 -4.19 20.41
C THR A 78 0.59 -3.37 20.94
N PRO A 79 -0.45 -3.09 20.12
CA PRO A 79 -1.59 -2.31 20.58
C PRO A 79 -2.42 -3.11 21.58
N SER A 80 -3.18 -2.40 22.41
CA SER A 80 -4.18 -3.06 23.25
C SER A 80 -5.29 -3.70 22.41
N ALA A 81 -5.93 -4.76 22.93
CA ALA A 81 -7.03 -5.43 22.23
C ALA A 81 -8.18 -4.47 21.88
N ARG A 82 -8.50 -3.53 22.78
CA ARG A 82 -9.54 -2.51 22.55
C ARG A 82 -9.18 -1.58 21.39
N TRP A 83 -7.92 -1.14 21.31
CA TRP A 83 -7.44 -0.34 20.19
C TRP A 83 -7.53 -1.12 18.88
N LEU A 84 -7.14 -2.40 18.87
CA LEU A 84 -7.18 -3.24 17.67
C LEU A 84 -8.62 -3.43 17.18
N ILE A 85 -9.57 -3.68 18.07
CA ILE A 85 -11.00 -3.80 17.72
C ILE A 85 -11.50 -2.48 17.13
N GLY A 86 -11.19 -1.34 17.75
CA GLY A 86 -11.55 -0.02 17.25
C GLY A 86 -10.95 0.28 15.88
N ALA A 87 -9.68 -0.07 15.68
CA ALA A 87 -8.99 0.09 14.40
C ALA A 87 -9.62 -0.79 13.31
N ILE A 88 -9.93 -2.06 13.60
CA ILE A 88 -10.62 -2.96 12.65
C ILE A 88 -12.01 -2.42 12.32
N ALA A 89 -12.77 -1.94 13.30
CA ALA A 89 -14.09 -1.35 13.04
C ALA A 89 -13.98 -0.11 12.14
N LEU A 90 -13.05 0.80 12.43
CA LEU A 90 -12.77 1.98 11.60
C LEU A 90 -12.35 1.57 10.19
N TYR A 91 -11.50 0.55 10.05
CA TYR A 91 -11.09 0.00 8.78
C TYR A 91 -12.27 -0.49 7.95
N VAL A 92 -13.17 -1.27 8.55
CA VAL A 92 -14.38 -1.76 7.88
C VAL A 92 -15.29 -0.61 7.45
N VAL A 93 -15.45 0.42 8.29
CA VAL A 93 -16.24 1.62 7.94
C VAL A 93 -15.60 2.36 6.76
N LEU A 94 -14.28 2.58 6.77
CA LEU A 94 -13.58 3.23 5.66
C LEU A 94 -13.65 2.41 4.38
N ALA A 95 -13.51 1.09 4.47
CA ALA A 95 -13.64 0.18 3.33
C ALA A 95 -15.06 0.23 2.73
N ALA A 96 -16.08 0.23 3.57
CA ALA A 96 -17.48 0.35 3.15
C ALA A 96 -17.77 1.72 2.53
N ALA A 97 -17.29 2.81 3.14
CA ALA A 97 -17.46 4.17 2.63
C ALA A 97 -16.76 4.37 1.28
N ALA A 98 -15.51 3.94 1.15
CA ALA A 98 -14.76 4.01 -0.10
C ALA A 98 -15.41 3.14 -1.19
N THR A 99 -15.85 1.93 -0.87
CA THR A 99 -16.56 1.06 -1.82
C THR A 99 -17.88 1.71 -2.25
N THR A 100 -18.64 2.27 -1.33
CA THR A 100 -19.91 2.96 -1.64
C THR A 100 -19.68 4.18 -2.52
N LEU A 101 -18.65 4.98 -2.21
CA LEU A 101 -18.29 6.14 -3.02
C LEU A 101 -17.87 5.72 -4.43
N LEU A 102 -17.04 4.68 -4.56
CA LEU A 102 -16.67 4.12 -5.86
C LEU A 102 -17.89 3.60 -6.62
N LEU A 103 -18.83 2.95 -5.94
CA LEU A 103 -20.09 2.49 -6.54
C LEU A 103 -20.93 3.68 -7.02
N VAL A 104 -21.10 4.73 -6.22
CA VAL A 104 -21.86 5.93 -6.62
C VAL A 104 -21.20 6.60 -7.83
N LEU A 105 -19.87 6.78 -7.79
CA LEU A 105 -19.11 7.36 -8.90
C LEU A 105 -19.16 6.52 -10.16
N THR A 106 -19.36 5.20 -10.07
CA THR A 106 -19.41 4.32 -11.24
C THR A 106 -20.84 4.03 -11.73
N VAL A 107 -21.84 4.06 -10.86
CA VAL A 107 -23.26 3.84 -11.20
C VAL A 107 -23.82 4.98 -12.05
N GLU A 108 -23.45 6.24 -11.77
CA GLU A 108 -23.81 7.36 -12.65
C GLU A 108 -23.09 7.31 -14.00
N MET A 109 -21.98 6.57 -14.09
CA MET A 109 -21.10 6.54 -15.25
C MET A 109 -21.31 5.34 -16.19
N GLY A 110 -22.10 4.32 -15.82
CA GLY A 110 -22.40 3.21 -16.73
C GLY A 110 -23.41 2.20 -16.18
N ARG A 111 -24.50 1.98 -16.92
CA ARG A 111 -25.44 0.88 -16.66
C ARG A 111 -24.72 -0.46 -16.83
N SER A 112 -24.37 -1.11 -15.71
CA SER A 112 -24.16 -2.56 -15.55
C SER A 112 -23.91 -3.34 -16.85
N VAL A 113 -22.76 -3.16 -17.49
CA VAL A 113 -22.36 -4.01 -18.62
C VAL A 113 -21.34 -5.02 -18.14
N GLY A 114 -21.82 -6.21 -17.84
CA GLY A 114 -21.00 -7.34 -17.45
C GLY A 114 -21.89 -8.54 -17.22
N SER A 115 -21.42 -9.72 -17.58
CA SER A 115 -22.14 -10.95 -17.22
C SER A 115 -22.19 -11.07 -15.68
N PRO A 116 -23.16 -11.81 -15.13
CA PRO A 116 -23.21 -12.12 -13.70
C PRO A 116 -21.90 -12.71 -13.15
N GLY A 117 -21.13 -13.42 -13.99
CA GLY A 117 -19.82 -13.98 -13.65
C GLY A 117 -18.80 -12.88 -13.36
N VAL A 118 -18.63 -11.93 -14.28
CA VAL A 118 -17.71 -10.78 -14.13
C VAL A 118 -18.03 -10.01 -12.86
N ILE A 119 -19.32 -9.73 -12.62
CA ILE A 119 -19.77 -8.98 -11.45
C ILE A 119 -19.36 -9.71 -10.16
N LEU A 120 -19.54 -11.03 -10.11
CA LEU A 120 -19.14 -11.83 -8.96
C LEU A 120 -17.61 -11.82 -8.76
N ILE A 121 -16.83 -11.98 -9.84
CA ILE A 121 -15.37 -11.99 -9.78
C ILE A 121 -14.85 -10.63 -9.29
N VAL A 122 -15.36 -9.52 -9.85
CA VAL A 122 -14.99 -8.16 -9.43
C VAL A 122 -15.32 -7.94 -7.96
N ARG A 123 -16.51 -8.33 -7.49
CA ARG A 123 -16.88 -8.23 -6.06
C ARG A 123 -15.94 -9.03 -5.17
N ALA A 124 -15.60 -10.25 -5.56
CA ALA A 124 -14.66 -11.08 -4.82
C ALA A 124 -13.28 -10.43 -4.77
N LEU A 125 -12.77 -9.92 -5.90
CA LEU A 125 -11.50 -9.19 -5.96
C LEU A 125 -11.54 -7.92 -5.10
N THR A 126 -12.63 -7.17 -5.08
CA THR A 126 -12.77 -5.99 -4.21
C THR A 126 -12.64 -6.38 -2.73
N VAL A 127 -13.34 -7.42 -2.30
CA VAL A 127 -13.26 -7.92 -0.92
C VAL A 127 -11.84 -8.39 -0.58
N LEU A 128 -11.22 -9.16 -1.48
CA LEU A 128 -9.86 -9.65 -1.30
C LEU A 128 -8.82 -8.51 -1.27
N GLY A 129 -9.01 -7.47 -2.08
CA GLY A 129 -8.18 -6.27 -2.08
C GLY A 129 -8.23 -5.53 -0.75
N TRP A 130 -9.42 -5.38 -0.16
CA TRP A 130 -9.54 -4.86 1.22
C TRP A 130 -8.81 -5.77 2.21
N VAL A 131 -9.13 -7.07 2.23
CA VAL A 131 -8.46 -8.01 3.16
C VAL A 131 -6.92 -7.93 3.04
N ALA A 132 -6.38 -7.84 1.83
CA ALA A 132 -4.95 -7.71 1.57
C ALA A 132 -4.34 -6.40 2.08
N GLY A 133 -5.07 -5.28 1.98
CA GLY A 133 -4.64 -3.97 2.45
C GLY A 133 -4.75 -3.76 3.96
N ALA A 134 -5.62 -4.51 4.64
CA ALA A 134 -5.87 -4.39 6.07
C ALA A 134 -4.61 -4.41 6.96
N PRO A 135 -3.69 -5.41 6.86
CA PRO A 135 -2.52 -5.45 7.73
C PRO A 135 -1.60 -4.24 7.57
N TRP A 136 -1.51 -3.67 6.37
CA TRP A 136 -0.63 -2.54 6.07
C TRP A 136 -1.19 -1.21 6.57
N LEU A 137 -2.51 -1.02 6.48
CA LEU A 137 -3.17 0.13 7.09
C LEU A 137 -3.12 0.06 8.62
N LEU A 138 -3.30 -1.12 9.22
CA LEU A 138 -3.12 -1.31 10.66
C LEU A 138 -1.68 -0.98 11.09
N LEU A 139 -0.67 -1.47 10.36
CA LEU A 139 0.74 -1.14 10.61
C LEU A 139 0.98 0.37 10.53
N LEU A 140 0.38 1.06 9.55
CA LEU A 140 0.51 2.50 9.38
C LEU A 140 -0.10 3.28 10.55
N TRP A 141 -1.28 2.86 11.03
CA TRP A 141 -1.91 3.48 12.22
C TRP A 141 -1.13 3.21 13.51
N ILE A 142 -0.62 1.99 13.70
CA ILE A 142 0.28 1.70 14.83
C ILE A 142 1.50 2.60 14.76
N THR A 143 2.08 2.74 13.57
CA THR A 143 3.25 3.60 13.33
C THR A 143 2.96 5.06 13.65
N HIS A 144 1.76 5.56 13.32
CA HIS A 144 1.30 6.88 13.70
C HIS A 144 1.22 7.08 15.21
N GLU A 145 0.66 6.11 15.94
CA GLU A 145 0.62 6.13 17.40
C GLU A 145 2.03 6.12 18.02
N ARG A 146 2.97 5.36 17.44
CA ARG A 146 4.37 5.35 17.89
C ARG A 146 5.06 6.69 17.69
N VAL A 147 4.84 7.36 16.56
CA VAL A 147 5.33 8.72 16.31
C VAL A 147 4.79 9.67 17.38
N ARG A 148 3.48 9.64 17.64
CA ARG A 148 2.84 10.50 18.64
C ARG A 148 3.40 10.25 20.04
N ALA A 149 3.46 8.98 20.46
CA ALA A 149 3.99 8.59 21.75
C ALA A 149 5.46 9.00 21.93
N LEU A 150 6.29 8.85 20.90
CA LEU A 150 7.69 9.27 20.97
C LEU A 150 7.81 10.80 21.10
N ARG A 151 6.98 11.56 20.37
CA ARG A 151 6.94 13.02 20.47
C ARG A 151 6.51 13.49 21.86
N GLU A 152 5.51 12.85 22.45
CA GLU A 152 5.06 13.13 23.82
C GLU A 152 6.14 12.80 24.85
N GLN A 153 6.83 11.66 24.70
CA GLN A 153 7.96 11.27 25.57
C GLN A 153 9.12 12.25 25.48
N LEU A 154 9.44 12.71 24.27
CA LEU A 154 10.42 13.76 24.07
C LEU A 154 10.00 14.97 24.89
N ARG A 155 8.79 15.50 24.69
CA ARG A 155 8.29 16.68 25.39
C ARG A 155 8.29 16.57 26.91
N ALA A 156 7.88 15.43 27.45
CA ALA A 156 7.71 15.24 28.89
C ALA A 156 9.02 14.98 29.65
N THR A 157 10.07 14.47 28.99
CA THR A 157 11.30 14.05 29.69
C THR A 157 12.31 15.19 29.78
N PRO A 158 12.85 15.52 30.98
CA PRO A 158 13.95 16.46 31.14
C PRO A 158 15.24 15.97 30.44
N ASP A 159 16.07 16.92 29.97
CA ASP A 159 17.17 16.65 29.03
C ASP A 159 18.23 15.65 29.50
N GLN A 160 18.38 15.42 30.80
CA GLN A 160 19.44 14.56 31.36
C GLN A 160 19.08 13.06 31.42
N GLY A 161 17.82 12.68 31.20
CA GLY A 161 17.34 11.29 31.33
C GLY A 161 16.90 10.61 30.02
N PHE A 162 16.92 11.34 28.91
CA PHE A 162 16.34 10.86 27.66
C PHE A 162 17.34 10.00 26.87
N GLY A 163 17.03 8.73 26.67
CA GLY A 163 17.86 7.80 25.89
C GLY A 163 17.83 8.12 24.39
N ILE A 164 18.62 9.10 23.93
CA ILE A 164 18.70 9.56 22.53
C ILE A 164 18.87 8.38 21.56
N LEU A 165 19.79 7.45 21.86
CA LEU A 165 20.04 6.28 21.00
C LEU A 165 18.78 5.41 20.83
N LYS A 166 17.99 5.24 21.90
CA LYS A 166 16.74 4.49 21.86
C LYS A 166 15.71 5.19 20.99
N ALA A 167 15.62 6.52 21.07
CA ALA A 167 14.73 7.33 20.23
C ALA A 167 15.13 7.32 18.75
N VAL A 168 16.43 7.37 18.45
CA VAL A 168 16.93 7.23 17.07
C VAL A 168 16.57 5.87 16.49
N ASN A 169 16.76 4.79 17.26
CA ASN A 169 16.40 3.44 16.82
C ASN A 169 14.89 3.28 16.61
N GLU A 170 14.07 3.89 17.47
CA GLU A 170 12.61 3.91 17.31
C GLU A 170 12.20 4.68 16.04
N LEU A 171 12.80 5.84 15.76
CA LEU A 171 12.53 6.60 14.53
C LEU A 171 12.93 5.83 13.27
N ASP A 172 14.02 5.07 13.29
CA ASP A 172 14.40 4.22 12.15
C ASP A 172 13.44 3.04 11.98
N ALA A 173 13.00 2.40 13.08
CA ALA A 173 11.99 1.36 13.02
C ALA A 173 10.65 1.88 12.46
N ILE A 174 10.23 3.08 12.90
CA ILE A 174 9.06 3.81 12.36
C ILE A 174 9.24 4.05 10.85
N TRP A 175 10.39 4.59 10.43
CA TRP A 175 10.64 4.83 9.01
C TRP A 175 10.56 3.54 8.18
N GLN A 176 11.20 2.45 8.63
CA GLN A 176 11.15 1.17 7.94
C GLN A 176 9.72 0.61 7.84
N ALA A 177 8.88 0.83 8.86
CA ALA A 177 7.47 0.45 8.82
C ALA A 177 6.67 1.29 7.81
N LEU A 178 6.92 2.61 7.76
CA LEU A 178 6.31 3.51 6.78
C LEU A 178 6.66 3.13 5.35
N GLU A 179 7.96 2.92 5.07
CA GLU A 179 8.45 2.59 3.73
C GLU A 179 7.88 1.26 3.22
N ARG A 180 7.85 0.24 4.07
CA ARG A 180 7.30 -1.06 3.68
C ARG A 180 5.78 -0.99 3.47
N SER A 181 5.08 -0.26 4.33
CA SER A 181 3.62 -0.10 4.22
C SER A 181 3.25 0.72 2.97
N SER A 182 4.01 1.79 2.65
CA SER A 182 3.76 2.59 1.45
C SER A 182 4.05 1.80 0.18
N LEU A 183 5.11 1.00 0.13
CA LEU A 183 5.41 0.12 -1.00
C LEU A 183 4.34 -0.96 -1.19
N ALA A 184 3.91 -1.60 -0.10
CA ALA A 184 2.86 -2.61 -0.14
C ALA A 184 1.53 -2.02 -0.63
N LEU A 185 1.09 -0.90 -0.05
CA LEU A 185 -0.14 -0.22 -0.46
C LEU A 185 -0.03 0.29 -1.90
N GLY A 186 1.10 0.87 -2.30
CA GLY A 186 1.35 1.28 -3.68
C GLY A 186 1.22 0.13 -4.66
N LEU A 187 1.77 -1.05 -4.35
CA LEU A 187 1.64 -2.26 -5.17
C LEU A 187 0.17 -2.73 -5.27
N LEU A 188 -0.56 -2.79 -4.15
CA LEU A 188 -1.97 -3.19 -4.12
C LEU A 188 -2.83 -2.25 -4.96
N LEU A 189 -2.63 -0.94 -4.82
CA LEU A 189 -3.40 0.08 -5.53
C LEU A 189 -3.03 0.15 -7.02
N SER A 190 -1.74 0.04 -7.37
CA SER A 190 -1.29 -0.03 -8.76
C SER A 190 -1.86 -1.25 -9.50
N THR A 191 -1.83 -2.42 -8.87
CA THR A 191 -2.41 -3.64 -9.47
C THR A 191 -3.93 -3.54 -9.62
N LEU A 192 -4.62 -2.87 -8.70
CA LEU A 192 -6.04 -2.58 -8.82
C LEU A 192 -6.33 -1.68 -10.05
N VAL A 193 -5.55 -0.61 -10.23
CA VAL A 193 -5.68 0.30 -11.39
C VAL A 193 -5.40 -0.42 -12.72
N ILE A 194 -4.36 -1.26 -12.78
CA ILE A 194 -4.08 -2.09 -13.97
C ILE A 194 -5.26 -3.00 -14.29
N ASN A 195 -5.82 -3.66 -13.27
CA ASN A 195 -6.98 -4.52 -13.44
C ASN A 195 -8.20 -3.75 -13.94
N THR A 196 -8.43 -2.52 -13.46
CA THR A 196 -9.50 -1.65 -13.97
C THR A 196 -9.28 -1.29 -15.44
N ALA A 197 -8.05 -0.94 -15.83
CA ALA A 197 -7.72 -0.61 -17.22
C ALA A 197 -7.89 -1.80 -18.18
N LEU A 198 -7.46 -3.00 -17.76
CA LEU A 198 -7.61 -4.21 -18.57
C LEU A 198 -9.07 -4.68 -18.60
N MET A 199 -9.81 -4.47 -17.52
CA MET A 199 -11.25 -4.73 -17.49
C MET A 199 -11.99 -3.84 -18.48
N ARG A 200 -11.60 -2.56 -18.59
CA ARG A 200 -12.14 -1.65 -19.59
C ARG A 200 -12.00 -2.23 -21.00
N ASN A 201 -10.80 -2.70 -21.35
CA ASN A 201 -10.57 -3.27 -22.68
C ASN A 201 -11.42 -4.53 -22.91
N ALA A 202 -11.55 -5.39 -21.90
CA ALA A 202 -12.43 -6.55 -21.95
C ALA A 202 -13.92 -6.17 -22.13
N ALA A 203 -14.36 -5.12 -21.44
CA ALA A 203 -15.71 -4.60 -21.52
C ALA A 203 -16.01 -4.02 -22.92
N ILE A 204 -15.09 -3.23 -23.48
CA ILE A 204 -15.21 -2.67 -24.84
C ILE A 204 -15.26 -3.78 -25.90
N GLU A 205 -14.40 -4.80 -25.80
CA GLU A 205 -14.45 -5.97 -26.70
C GLU A 205 -15.79 -6.72 -26.59
N ALA A 206 -16.40 -6.75 -25.40
CA ALA A 206 -17.72 -7.32 -25.16
C ALA A 206 -18.89 -6.42 -25.61
N GLY A 207 -18.62 -5.29 -26.27
CA GLY A 207 -19.64 -4.40 -26.84
C GLY A 207 -20.03 -3.21 -25.97
N VAL A 208 -19.31 -2.93 -24.88
CA VAL A 208 -19.51 -1.70 -24.09
C VAL A 208 -19.08 -0.49 -24.92
N PRO A 209 -19.95 0.52 -25.11
CA PRO A 209 -19.55 1.76 -25.73
C PRO A 209 -18.40 2.42 -24.97
N GLU A 210 -17.41 2.95 -25.69
CA GLU A 210 -16.28 3.66 -25.07
C GLU A 210 -16.71 4.88 -24.24
N SER A 211 -17.86 5.49 -24.57
CA SER A 211 -18.46 6.57 -23.79
C SER A 211 -18.82 6.14 -22.36
N ASP A 212 -19.18 4.87 -22.18
CA ASP A 212 -19.71 4.33 -20.93
C ASP A 212 -18.56 3.84 -20.03
N PHE A 213 -17.45 3.41 -20.64
CA PHE A 213 -16.21 3.13 -19.93
C PHE A 213 -15.03 3.90 -20.52
N SER A 214 -14.96 5.21 -20.25
CA SER A 214 -13.92 6.06 -20.81
C SER A 214 -12.56 5.91 -20.11
N GLY A 215 -11.46 6.20 -20.82
CA GLY A 215 -10.12 6.22 -20.22
C GLY A 215 -9.98 7.20 -19.04
N TRP A 216 -10.79 8.27 -19.03
CA TRP A 216 -10.84 9.22 -17.92
C TRP A 216 -11.31 8.59 -16.61
N GLN A 217 -12.18 7.59 -16.67
CA GLN A 217 -12.63 6.88 -15.47
C GLN A 217 -11.48 6.08 -14.84
N VAL A 218 -10.62 5.46 -15.67
CA VAL A 218 -9.41 4.77 -15.19
C VAL A 218 -8.50 5.77 -14.47
N ILE A 219 -8.22 6.92 -15.10
CA ILE A 219 -7.43 8.03 -14.51
C ILE A 219 -8.04 8.52 -13.19
N GLY A 220 -9.35 8.73 -13.17
CA GLY A 220 -10.10 9.11 -11.97
C GLY A 220 -9.93 8.10 -10.84
N TYR A 221 -9.96 6.80 -11.16
CA TYR A 221 -9.71 5.71 -10.22
C TYR A 221 -8.29 5.80 -9.61
N GLY A 222 -7.27 6.04 -10.44
CA GLY A 222 -5.90 6.24 -9.99
C GLY A 222 -5.74 7.47 -9.10
N ILE A 223 -6.34 8.60 -9.47
CA ILE A 223 -6.33 9.85 -8.69
C ILE A 223 -7.02 9.63 -7.33
N PHE A 224 -8.18 8.97 -7.32
CA PHE A 224 -8.93 8.69 -6.10
C PHE A 224 -8.08 7.94 -5.07
N PHE A 225 -7.44 6.84 -5.48
CA PHE A 225 -6.59 6.07 -4.58
C PHE A 225 -5.31 6.79 -4.18
N MET A 226 -4.72 7.59 -5.06
CA MET A 226 -3.60 8.46 -4.72
C MET A 226 -3.99 9.45 -3.61
N ILE A 227 -5.15 10.10 -3.73
CA ILE A 227 -5.64 11.06 -2.73
C ILE A 227 -5.87 10.37 -1.39
N ILE A 228 -6.53 9.21 -1.36
CA ILE A 228 -6.75 8.44 -0.13
C ILE A 228 -5.41 8.05 0.50
N LEU A 229 -4.49 7.48 -0.28
CA LEU A 229 -3.19 7.06 0.24
C LEU A 229 -2.40 8.26 0.76
N ALA A 230 -2.42 9.41 0.08
CA ALA A 230 -1.80 10.64 0.52
C ALA A 230 -2.42 11.13 1.84
N ALA A 231 -3.76 11.16 1.94
CA ALA A 231 -4.48 11.60 3.14
C ALA A 231 -4.13 10.76 4.37
N ILE A 232 -3.84 9.47 4.19
CA ILE A 232 -3.45 8.58 5.29
C ILE A 232 -1.94 8.67 5.59
N LEU A 233 -1.09 8.68 4.56
CA LEU A 233 0.37 8.58 4.73
C LEU A 233 1.04 9.92 5.09
N VAL A 234 0.60 11.03 4.47
CA VAL A 234 1.23 12.35 4.65
C VAL A 234 1.23 12.80 6.12
N PRO A 235 0.13 12.70 6.88
CA PRO A 235 0.13 13.08 8.30
C PRO A 235 1.17 12.31 9.12
N VAL A 236 1.38 11.03 8.83
CA VAL A 236 2.36 10.20 9.54
C VAL A 236 3.79 10.61 9.17
N LEU A 237 4.05 10.89 7.90
CA LEU A 237 5.35 11.38 7.42
C LEU A 237 5.70 12.74 8.03
N VAL A 238 4.73 13.66 8.09
CA VAL A 238 4.92 14.98 8.72
C VAL A 238 5.18 14.81 10.22
N GLY A 239 4.40 13.99 10.91
CA GLY A 239 4.63 13.70 12.33
C GLY A 239 6.00 13.09 12.61
N TRP A 240 6.45 12.14 11.79
CA TRP A 240 7.78 11.54 11.90
C TRP A 240 8.88 12.58 11.69
N ARG A 241 8.75 13.43 10.66
CA ARG A 241 9.70 14.51 10.35
C ARG A 241 9.80 15.50 11.51
N ASP A 242 8.68 15.98 12.02
CA ASP A 242 8.64 16.91 13.15
C ASP A 242 9.31 16.33 14.38
N THR A 243 8.98 15.07 14.69
CA THR A 243 9.54 14.34 15.85
C THR A 243 11.05 14.16 15.70
N SER A 244 11.52 13.90 14.48
CA SER A 244 12.95 13.78 14.17
C SER A 244 13.70 15.10 14.39
N PHE A 245 13.14 16.23 13.93
CA PHE A 245 13.73 17.55 14.19
C PHE A 245 13.67 17.96 15.66
N GLU A 246 12.63 17.55 16.39
CA GLU A 246 12.53 17.75 17.83
C GLU A 246 13.58 16.94 18.59
N LEU A 247 13.86 15.70 18.17
CA LEU A 247 14.94 14.89 18.71
C LEU A 247 16.32 15.50 18.43
N VAL A 248 16.57 15.96 17.21
CA VAL A 248 17.85 16.60 16.84
C VAL A 248 18.12 17.84 17.70
N ARG A 249 17.11 18.71 17.86
CA ARG A 249 17.22 19.92 18.69
C ARG A 249 17.52 19.63 20.16
N ARG A 250 17.05 18.50 20.68
CA ARG A 250 17.32 18.08 22.06
C ARG A 250 18.69 17.43 22.23
N ALA A 251 19.08 16.62 21.26
CA ALA A 251 20.37 15.93 21.30
C ALA A 251 21.55 16.88 21.10
N VAL A 252 21.34 17.98 20.36
CA VAL A 252 22.31 19.05 20.15
C VAL A 252 21.60 20.39 20.36
N PRO A 253 21.52 20.87 21.63
CA PRO A 253 20.91 22.14 21.96
C PRO A 253 21.63 23.29 21.26
N ASP A 254 20.88 24.33 20.89
CA ASP A 254 21.49 25.55 20.36
C ASP A 254 22.16 26.31 21.52
N ASP A 255 23.32 26.93 21.25
CA ASP A 255 24.02 27.79 22.22
C ASP A 255 23.12 28.95 22.66
N PRO A 256 23.20 29.49 23.90
CA PRO A 256 22.33 30.57 24.36
C PRO A 256 22.43 31.85 23.50
N ALA A 257 23.53 32.03 22.76
CA ALA A 257 23.71 33.10 21.80
C ALA A 257 22.96 32.90 20.46
N GLY A 258 22.32 31.74 20.25
CA GLY A 258 21.60 31.38 19.03
C GLY A 258 22.48 31.06 17.83
N ILE A 259 23.80 31.06 18.00
CA ILE A 259 24.78 30.69 16.96
C ILE A 259 25.41 29.36 17.38
N PRO A 260 25.13 28.24 16.68
CA PRO A 260 25.79 26.98 16.99
C PRO A 260 27.29 27.12 16.73
N ASP A 261 28.11 26.68 17.69
CA ASP A 261 29.53 26.52 17.45
C ASP A 261 29.78 25.43 16.39
N LYS A 262 31.00 25.40 15.84
CA LYS A 262 31.33 24.47 14.76
C LYS A 262 31.15 23.01 15.16
N GLU A 263 31.47 22.67 16.41
CA GLU A 263 31.36 21.31 16.93
C GLU A 263 29.89 20.86 17.04
N SER A 264 29.01 21.72 17.54
CA SER A 264 27.57 21.46 17.62
C SER A 264 26.93 21.43 16.24
N ALA A 265 27.33 22.31 15.32
CA ALA A 265 26.88 22.27 13.93
C ALA A 265 27.23 20.93 13.26
N ASP A 266 28.49 20.49 13.38
CA ASP A 266 28.96 19.21 12.84
C ASP A 266 28.25 18.01 13.52
N ALA A 267 28.02 18.07 14.84
CA ALA A 267 27.30 17.03 15.57
C ALA A 267 25.83 16.94 15.14
N ARG A 268 25.17 18.09 14.96
CA ARG A 268 23.81 18.19 14.44
C ARG A 268 23.72 17.61 13.03
N GLU A 269 24.65 17.95 12.13
CA GLU A 269 24.69 17.40 10.77
C GLU A 269 24.85 15.88 10.79
N ARG A 270 25.82 15.35 11.55
CA ARG A 270 26.01 13.89 11.70
C ARG A 270 24.74 13.20 12.19
N LEU A 271 24.03 13.80 13.14
CA LEU A 271 22.79 13.23 13.69
C LEU A 271 21.63 13.31 12.68
N VAL A 272 21.47 14.42 11.98
CA VAL A 272 20.48 14.59 10.89
C VAL A 272 20.72 13.55 9.78
N VAL A 273 21.98 13.33 9.39
CA VAL A 273 22.38 12.31 8.42
C VAL A 273 22.08 10.90 8.95
N ARG A 274 22.37 10.64 10.24
CA ARG A 274 22.15 9.34 10.87
C ARG A 274 20.67 8.98 11.00
N ILE A 275 19.83 9.92 11.44
CA ILE A 275 18.37 9.76 11.50
C ILE A 275 17.78 9.70 10.08
N GLY A 276 18.52 10.22 9.09
CA GLY A 276 18.11 10.22 7.70
C GLY A 276 17.10 11.32 7.37
N VAL A 277 17.06 12.38 8.18
CA VAL A 277 16.20 13.55 7.94
C VAL A 277 16.65 14.27 6.66
N ASP A 278 17.95 14.38 6.40
CA ASP A 278 18.48 14.95 5.13
C ASP A 278 18.48 13.96 3.97
N ARG A 279 18.61 12.66 4.25
CA ARG A 279 18.38 11.61 3.25
C ARG A 279 16.94 11.60 2.75
N SER A 280 16.07 12.45 3.29
CA SER A 280 14.79 12.77 2.69
C SER A 280 14.92 13.11 1.20
N TYR A 281 16.02 13.63 0.65
CA TYR A 281 16.13 13.76 -0.82
C TYR A 281 16.14 12.43 -1.61
N VAL A 282 16.67 11.33 -1.05
CA VAL A 282 16.74 10.00 -1.71
C VAL A 282 15.63 9.06 -1.23
N ARG A 283 15.10 9.28 -0.02
CA ARG A 283 13.95 8.56 0.56
C ARG A 283 12.59 9.17 0.18
N ARG A 284 12.53 10.47 -0.17
CA ARG A 284 11.33 11.14 -0.74
C ARG A 284 10.84 10.46 -2.02
N PRO A 285 11.69 10.09 -3.00
CA PRO A 285 11.25 9.39 -4.20
C PRO A 285 10.48 8.12 -3.88
N ILE A 286 10.87 7.30 -2.90
CA ILE A 286 10.16 6.03 -2.63
C ILE A 286 8.77 6.30 -2.02
N ALA A 287 8.68 7.22 -1.05
CA ALA A 287 7.41 7.58 -0.45
C ALA A 287 6.49 8.31 -1.45
N ILE A 288 7.05 9.23 -2.24
CA ILE A 288 6.34 9.98 -3.29
C ILE A 288 5.93 9.02 -4.41
N LEU A 289 6.81 8.15 -4.90
CA LEU A 289 6.50 7.16 -5.92
C LEU A 289 5.48 6.15 -5.40
N GLY A 290 5.51 5.77 -4.12
CA GLY A 290 4.47 4.92 -3.52
C GLY A 290 3.10 5.60 -3.49
N VAL A 291 3.04 6.89 -3.14
CA VAL A 291 1.80 7.68 -3.17
C VAL A 291 1.32 7.94 -4.59
N LEU A 292 2.23 8.29 -5.50
CA LEU A 292 1.95 8.58 -6.90
C LEU A 292 1.80 7.31 -7.74
N SER A 293 2.16 6.12 -7.23
CA SER A 293 2.14 4.88 -8.03
C SER A 293 0.78 4.61 -8.63
N PRO A 294 -0.37 4.77 -7.94
CA PRO A 294 -1.67 4.50 -8.52
C PRO A 294 -1.97 5.46 -9.67
N PHE A 295 -1.62 6.75 -9.50
CA PHE A 295 -1.78 7.76 -10.54
C PHE A 295 -0.86 7.51 -11.75
N LEU A 296 0.44 7.30 -11.54
CA LEU A 296 1.41 7.03 -12.61
C LEU A 296 1.05 5.77 -13.36
N THR A 297 0.61 4.73 -12.64
CA THR A 297 0.13 3.48 -13.23
C THR A 297 -1.10 3.76 -14.07
N SER A 298 -2.06 4.51 -13.53
CA SER A 298 -3.30 4.84 -14.22
C SER A 298 -3.08 5.66 -15.48
N PHE A 299 -2.19 6.64 -15.40
CA PHE A 299 -1.80 7.48 -16.51
C PHE A 299 -1.12 6.64 -17.60
N ALA A 300 -0.15 5.80 -17.22
CA ALA A 300 0.52 4.89 -18.15
C ALA A 300 -0.46 3.91 -18.81
N THR A 301 -1.37 3.31 -18.05
CA THR A 301 -2.38 2.38 -18.60
C THR A 301 -3.36 3.09 -19.52
N ALA A 302 -3.79 4.31 -19.17
CA ALA A 302 -4.69 5.10 -20.00
C ALA A 302 -4.04 5.48 -21.34
N LEU A 303 -2.76 5.87 -21.31
CA LEU A 303 -1.97 6.12 -22.53
C LEU A 303 -1.87 4.87 -23.39
N ILE A 304 -1.49 3.72 -22.83
CA ILE A 304 -1.38 2.47 -23.59
C ILE A 304 -2.73 2.09 -24.22
N SER A 305 -3.84 2.26 -23.48
CA SER A 305 -5.18 1.98 -24.00
C SER A 305 -5.67 2.96 -25.07
N ALA A 306 -5.06 4.14 -25.20
CA ALA A 306 -5.39 5.10 -26.26
C ALA A 306 -4.66 4.81 -27.58
N PHE A 307 -3.62 3.97 -27.56
CA PHE A 307 -2.81 3.60 -28.73
C PHE A 307 -3.04 2.16 -29.22
N ALA A 308 -3.89 1.40 -28.55
CA ALA A 308 -4.25 0.01 -28.88
C ALA A 308 -5.63 -0.05 -29.53
#